data_AF-A0A0F7IF80-F1
#
_entry.id   AF-A0A0F7IF80-F1
#
_cell.length_a   1.000
_cell.length_b   1.000
_cell.length_c   1.000
_cell.angle_alpha   90.00
_cell.angle_beta   90.00
_cell.angle_gamma   90.00
#
_symmetry.space_group_name_H-M   'P 1'
#
loop_
_entity.id
_entity.type
_entity.pdbx_description
1 polymer ?
#
loop_
_entity_poly.entity_id
_entity_poly.type
_entity_poly.pdbx_seq_one_letter_code
_entity_poly.pdbx_strand_id
1 'polypeptide(L)'
;MGTITISLNDEIERKLREHARNGGKGALSKVIEQALRLYFSKIEERKTVFRAFKGDEQVAEAENLEELAEILKAKKIDPREVTILSSKPVKPVVRRGWR
;
A
#
# COMPACT_ATOMS: atom_id res chain seq x y z
N MET A 1 -13.33 -19.02 -3.05
CA MET A 1 -12.03 -19.01 -3.78
C MET A 1 -12.32 -18.69 -5.23
N GLY A 2 -11.81 -17.56 -5.73
CA GLY A 2 -11.78 -17.32 -7.18
C GLY A 2 -10.55 -18.00 -7.78
N THR A 3 -10.65 -18.48 -9.02
CA THR A 3 -9.51 -18.99 -9.78
C THR A 3 -9.07 -17.93 -10.77
N ILE A 4 -7.78 -17.60 -10.77
CA ILE A 4 -7.18 -16.65 -11.70
C ILE A 4 -6.08 -17.39 -12.45
N THR A 5 -6.08 -17.26 -13.78
CA THR A 5 -5.02 -17.76 -14.65
C THR A 5 -4.06 -16.61 -14.96
N ILE A 6 -2.77 -16.83 -14.72
CA ILE A 6 -1.73 -15.84 -14.95
C ILE A 6 -0.65 -16.43 -15.87
N SER A 7 -0.09 -15.61 -16.73
CA SER A 7 1.10 -15.96 -17.51
C SER A 7 2.34 -15.57 -16.70
N LEU A 8 3.25 -16.51 -16.52
CA LEU A 8 4.53 -16.33 -15.84
C LEU A 8 5.64 -16.66 -16.83
N ASN A 9 6.83 -16.08 -16.65
CA ASN A 9 7.98 -16.55 -17.39
C ASN A 9 8.42 -17.95 -16.88
N ASP A 10 9.07 -18.72 -17.75
CA ASP A 10 9.44 -20.11 -17.46
C ASP A 10 10.32 -20.24 -16.21
N GLU A 11 11.18 -19.23 -15.97
CA GLU A 11 12.08 -19.23 -14.82
C GLU A 11 11.32 -19.15 -13.49
N ILE A 12 10.35 -18.23 -13.38
CA ILE A 12 9.54 -18.05 -12.17
C ILE A 12 8.60 -19.23 -12.00
N GLU A 13 7.99 -19.72 -13.07
CA GLU A 13 7.14 -20.91 -13.02
C GLU A 13 7.91 -22.10 -12.46
N ARG A 14 9.12 -22.37 -12.98
CA ARG A 14 9.96 -23.47 -12.52
C ARG A 14 10.29 -23.34 -11.03
N LYS A 15 10.74 -22.16 -10.58
CA LYS A 15 11.03 -21.90 -9.16
C LYS A 15 9.82 -22.10 -8.27
N LEU A 16 8.65 -21.63 -8.71
CA LEU A 16 7.38 -21.79 -7.98
C LEU A 16 6.99 -23.27 -7.85
N ARG A 17 7.12 -24.04 -8.93
CA ARG A 17 6.87 -25.49 -8.94
C ARG A 17 7.84 -26.26 -8.07
N GLU A 18 9.13 -25.92 -8.09
CA GLU A 18 10.14 -26.52 -7.22
C GLU A 18 9.83 -26.26 -5.74
N HIS A 19 9.45 -25.03 -5.39
CA HIS A 19 9.09 -24.70 -4.01
C HIS A 19 7.84 -25.45 -3.53
N ALA A 20 6.90 -25.71 -4.45
CA ALA A 20 5.69 -26.46 -4.17
C ALA A 20 5.85 -27.99 -4.29
N ARG A 21 7.00 -28.52 -4.75
CA ARG A 21 7.20 -29.97 -4.99
C ARG A 21 6.92 -30.83 -3.76
N ASN A 22 7.28 -30.35 -2.57
CA ASN A 22 7.09 -31.07 -1.31
C ASN A 22 5.72 -30.78 -0.65
N GLY A 23 4.90 -29.93 -1.27
CA GLY A 23 3.61 -29.53 -0.76
C GLY A 23 2.48 -30.36 -1.37
N GLY A 24 1.50 -30.73 -0.54
CA GLY A 24 0.29 -31.40 -0.99
C GLY A 24 -0.59 -30.53 -1.89
N LYS A 25 -1.79 -31.04 -2.21
CA LYS A 25 -2.78 -30.34 -3.06
C LYS A 25 -3.01 -28.91 -2.57
N GLY A 26 -2.78 -27.93 -3.43
CA GLY A 26 -2.96 -26.49 -3.14
C GLY A 26 -1.71 -25.76 -2.63
N ALA A 27 -0.53 -26.39 -2.58
CA ALA A 27 0.71 -25.73 -2.17
C ALA A 27 1.07 -24.52 -3.04
N LEU A 28 0.92 -24.62 -4.37
CA LEU A 28 1.11 -23.50 -5.29
C LEU A 28 0.19 -22.32 -4.96
N SER A 29 -1.10 -22.59 -4.74
CA SER A 29 -2.08 -21.56 -4.39
C SER A 29 -1.71 -20.87 -3.08
N LYS A 30 -1.23 -21.61 -2.06
CA LYS A 30 -0.80 -21.03 -0.79
C LYS A 30 0.42 -20.12 -0.94
N VAL A 31 1.42 -20.52 -1.72
CA VAL A 31 2.62 -19.69 -1.96
C VAL A 31 2.24 -18.39 -2.66
N ILE A 32 1.41 -18.48 -3.70
CA ILE A 32 0.93 -17.29 -4.42
C ILE A 32 0.09 -16.40 -3.49
N GLU A 33 -0.81 -16.98 -2.69
CA GLU A 33 -1.61 -16.20 -1.74
C GLU A 33 -0.75 -15.46 -0.72
N GLN A 34 0.28 -16.12 -0.17
CA GLN A 34 1.23 -15.48 0.75
C GLN A 34 2.03 -14.37 0.08
N ALA A 35 2.53 -14.60 -1.14
CA ALA A 35 3.26 -13.60 -1.90
C ALA A 35 2.40 -12.36 -2.18
N LEU A 36 1.14 -12.55 -2.58
CA LEU A 36 0.20 -11.46 -2.81
C LEU A 36 -0.13 -10.71 -1.51
N ARG A 37 -0.37 -11.41 -0.39
CA ARG A 37 -0.58 -10.77 0.92
C ARG A 37 0.60 -9.89 1.31
N LEU A 38 1.83 -10.38 1.15
CA LEU A 38 3.05 -9.62 1.42
C LEU A 38 3.20 -8.41 0.48
N TYR A 39 2.87 -8.59 -0.79
CA TYR A 39 2.92 -7.50 -1.77
C TYR A 39 1.92 -6.39 -1.44
N PHE A 40 0.65 -6.74 -1.17
CA PHE A 40 -0.37 -5.77 -0.79
C PHE A 40 -0.04 -5.09 0.53
N SER A 41 0.46 -5.83 1.53
CA SER A 41 0.92 -5.23 2.79
C SER A 41 2.05 -4.23 2.57
N LYS A 42 2.99 -4.51 1.65
CA LYS A 42 4.04 -3.54 1.28
C LYS A 42 3.50 -2.32 0.54
N ILE A 43 2.46 -2.47 -0.27
CA ILE A 43 1.79 -1.33 -0.91
C ILE A 43 1.09 -0.47 0.14
N GLU A 44 0.36 -1.10 1.06
CA GLU A 44 -0.35 -0.42 2.15
C GLU A 44 0.63 0.32 3.08
N GLU A 45 1.76 -0.29 3.43
CA GLU A 45 2.83 0.37 4.21
C GLU A 45 3.50 1.54 3.45
N ARG A 46 3.42 1.54 2.12
CA ARG A 46 3.99 2.59 1.26
C ARG A 46 3.00 3.69 0.91
N LYS A 47 1.74 3.63 1.36
CA LYS A 47 0.75 4.69 1.12
C LYS A 47 1.30 6.00 1.68
N THR A 48 1.94 6.77 0.82
CA THR A 48 2.56 8.03 1.18
C THR A 48 1.43 9.01 1.32
N VAL A 49 1.29 9.55 2.52
CA VAL A 49 0.21 10.50 2.80
C VAL A 49 0.72 11.88 2.48
N PHE A 50 -0.02 12.59 1.65
CA PHE A 50 0.23 13.98 1.31
C PHE A 50 -0.61 14.86 2.20
N ARG A 51 0.05 15.74 2.94
CA ARG A 51 -0.59 16.72 3.83
C ARG A 51 -0.33 18.12 3.30
N ALA A 52 -1.38 18.90 3.15
CA ALA A 52 -1.29 20.31 2.81
C ALA A 52 -1.38 21.16 4.08
N PHE A 53 -0.43 22.06 4.27
CA PHE A 53 -0.36 23.01 5.37
C PHE A 53 -0.44 24.44 4.87
N LYS A 54 -1.20 25.29 5.54
CA LYS A 54 -1.18 26.74 5.34
C LYS A 54 -0.55 27.37 6.58
N GLY A 55 0.75 27.65 6.51
CA GLY A 55 1.54 27.95 7.72
C GLY A 55 1.65 26.71 8.61
N ASP A 56 1.20 26.80 9.86
CA ASP A 56 1.21 25.68 10.83
C ASP A 56 -0.09 24.87 10.85
N GLU A 57 -1.13 25.30 10.11
CA GLU A 57 -2.43 24.64 10.10
C GLU A 57 -2.53 23.60 8.97
N GLN A 58 -2.87 22.37 9.32
CA GLN A 58 -3.16 21.31 8.35
C GLN A 58 -4.54 21.54 7.72
N VAL A 59 -4.56 21.86 6.42
CA VAL A 59 -5.80 22.18 5.70
C VAL A 59 -6.39 20.99 4.93
N ALA A 60 -5.57 20.01 4.52
CA ALA A 60 -6.02 18.80 3.82
C ALA A 60 -5.02 17.64 3.95
N GLU A 61 -5.52 16.41 3.78
CA GLU A 61 -4.75 15.16 3.77
C GLU A 61 -5.33 14.21 2.72
N ALA A 62 -4.47 13.50 1.98
CA ALA A 62 -4.89 12.51 0.99
C ALA A 62 -3.82 11.43 0.78
N GLU A 63 -4.20 10.31 0.15
CA GLU A 63 -3.27 9.22 -0.17
C GLU A 63 -2.51 9.46 -1.49
N ASN A 64 -2.93 10.45 -2.28
CA ASN A 64 -2.29 10.84 -3.54
C ASN A 64 -2.48 12.34 -3.83
N LEU A 65 -1.70 12.90 -4.76
CA LEU A 65 -1.73 14.33 -5.10
C LEU A 65 -2.99 14.76 -5.85
N GLU A 66 -3.59 13.88 -6.65
CA GLU A 66 -4.82 14.17 -7.40
C GLU A 66 -6.00 14.38 -6.45
N GLU A 67 -6.19 13.46 -5.51
CA GLU A 67 -7.19 13.57 -4.45
C GLU A 67 -6.92 14.80 -3.57
N LEU A 68 -5.66 15.10 -3.25
CA LEU A 68 -5.33 16.32 -2.51
C LEU A 68 -5.73 17.59 -3.28
N ALA A 69 -5.50 17.63 -4.60
CA ALA A 69 -5.86 18.76 -5.44
C ALA A 69 -7.38 18.93 -5.54
N GLU A 70 -8.14 17.85 -5.62
CA GLU A 70 -9.61 17.90 -5.57
C GLU A 70 -10.11 18.47 -4.24
N ILE A 71 -9.54 18.03 -3.11
CA ILE A 71 -9.90 18.54 -1.78
C ILE A 71 -9.59 20.04 -1.67
N LEU A 72 -8.40 20.48 -2.13
CA LEU A 72 -8.02 21.90 -2.10
C LEU A 72 -8.95 22.76 -2.97
N LYS A 73 -9.31 22.27 -4.16
CA LYS A 73 -10.25 22.94 -5.08
C LYS A 73 -11.64 23.05 -4.47
N ALA A 74 -12.14 21.98 -3.85
CA ALA A 74 -13.42 21.98 -3.14
C ALA A 74 -13.44 22.99 -1.98
N LYS A 75 -12.31 23.11 -1.27
CA LYS A 75 -12.12 24.10 -0.19
C LYS A 75 -11.79 25.51 -0.68
N LYS A 76 -11.67 25.73 -2.00
CA LYS A 76 -11.27 27.00 -2.63
C LYS A 76 -9.93 27.52 -2.11
N ILE A 77 -9.00 26.63 -1.77
CA ILE A 77 -7.65 26.97 -1.32
C ILE A 77 -6.71 26.95 -2.52
N ASP A 78 -5.95 28.02 -2.73
CA ASP A 78 -4.95 28.06 -3.79
C ASP A 78 -3.77 27.14 -3.45
N PRO A 79 -3.40 26.20 -4.35
CA PRO A 79 -2.22 25.34 -4.17
C PRO A 79 -0.91 26.10 -3.90
N ARG A 80 -0.81 27.37 -4.31
CA ARG A 80 0.37 28.22 -4.10
C ARG A 80 0.48 28.77 -2.67
N GLU A 81 -0.61 28.76 -1.94
CA GLU A 81 -0.65 29.22 -0.54
C GLU A 81 -0.39 28.10 0.46
N VAL A 82 -0.24 26.85 -0.01
CA VAL A 82 -0.05 25.67 0.83
C VAL A 82 1.28 25.00 0.58
N THR A 83 1.90 24.54 1.67
CA THR A 83 3.06 23.66 1.62
C THR A 83 2.58 22.21 1.68
N ILE A 84 2.95 21.42 0.67
CA ILE A 84 2.60 20.00 0.62
C ILE A 84 3.77 19.18 1.15
N LEU A 85 3.52 18.40 2.20
CA LEU A 85 4.48 17.47 2.78
C LEU A 85 4.07 16.03 2.45
N SER A 86 5.01 15.25 1.91
CA SER A 86 4.85 13.82 1.75
C SER A 86 5.44 13.11 2.97
N SER A 87 4.59 12.39 3.69
CA SER A 87 5.00 11.62 4.87
C SER A 87 4.71 10.14 4.65
N LYS A 88 5.63 9.29 5.09
CA LYS A 88 5.34 7.86 5.22
C LYS A 88 4.52 7.69 6.50
N PRO A 89 3.40 6.95 6.48
CA PRO A 89 2.59 6.73 7.66
C PRO A 89 3.47 6.04 8.71
N VAL A 90 3.75 6.73 9.80
CA VAL A 90 4.41 6.13 10.95
C VAL A 90 3.36 5.23 11.58
N LYS A 91 3.60 3.90 11.59
CA LYS A 91 2.71 2.96 12.27
C LYS A 91 2.43 3.50 13.69
N PRO A 92 1.16 3.66 14.10
CA PRO A 92 0.87 4.07 15.46
C PRO A 92 1.51 3.05 16.39
N VAL A 93 2.41 3.51 17.26
CA VAL A 93 3.03 2.66 18.28
C VAL A 93 1.93 2.35 19.29
N VAL A 94 1.18 1.28 19.05
CA VAL A 94 0.22 0.75 20.01
C VAL A 94 1.04 0.21 21.18
N ARG A 95 1.24 1.02 22.21
CA ARG A 95 1.73 0.56 23.50
C ARG A 95 0.63 -0.28 24.13
N ARG A 96 0.56 -1.58 23.80
CA ARG A 96 -0.12 -2.51 24.69
C ARG A 96 0.72 -2.58 25.96
N GLY A 97 0.24 -1.92 27.01
CA GLY A 97 0.75 -2.11 28.35
C GLY A 97 0.79 -3.60 28.65
N TRP A 98 1.94 -4.07 29.13
CA TRP A 98 2.09 -5.42 29.63
C TRP A 98 1.21 -5.54 30.88
N ARG A 99 0.37 -6.57 30.94
CA ARG A 99 -0.44 -6.92 32.10
C ARG A 99 -0.19 -8.38 32.45
#